data_AF-A0A183HFP4-F1
#
_entry.id   AF-A0A183HFP4-F1
#
_cell.length_a   1.000
_cell.length_b   1.000
_cell.length_c   1.000
_cell.angle_alpha   90.00
_cell.angle_beta   90.00
_cell.angle_gamma   90.00
#
_symmetry.space_group_name_H-M   'P 1'
#
loop_
_entity.id
_entity.type
_entity.pdbx_description
1 polymer ?
#
loop_
_entity_poly.entity_id
_entity_poly.type
_entity_poly.pdbx_seq_one_letter_code
_entity_poly.pdbx_strand_id
1 'polypeptide(L)'
;MMDSPMEKARRLFHIENRTVVNCLSEFYGTMLLLFLGISIVHQFDLSHKQLNTWIQINLGWGFTIMFCVYTCSKTSGGHLNPAISLMFYTIGKLPLAHVLYYIIAQVLGAFVGTALAYSVYLDQTYHVLGNARIVAGPNGTASLFTSMPAPHLSNTIAFWDQQR
;
A
#
# COMPACT_ATOMS: atom_id res chain seq x y z
N MET A 1 38.99 18.02 16.69
CA MET A 1 38.47 17.73 15.34
C MET A 1 37.00 18.12 15.36
N MET A 2 36.60 19.16 14.63
CA MET A 2 35.22 19.65 14.64
C MET A 2 34.38 18.77 13.72
N ASP A 3 33.34 18.11 14.25
CA ASP A 3 32.41 17.32 13.43
C ASP A 3 31.86 18.17 12.27
N SER A 4 31.93 17.60 11.07
CA SER A 4 31.38 18.26 9.88
C SER A 4 29.87 18.49 10.04
N PRO A 5 29.28 19.50 9.38
CA PRO A 5 27.83 19.73 9.43
C PRO A 5 27.01 18.47 9.08
N MET A 6 27.56 17.64 8.19
CA MET A 6 26.99 16.35 7.79
C MET A 6 27.02 15.30 8.90
N GLU A 7 28.08 15.22 9.69
CA GLU A 7 28.16 14.29 10.83
C GLU A 7 27.23 14.69 11.97
N LYS A 8 27.09 16.01 12.19
CA LYS A 8 26.09 16.53 13.15
C LYS A 8 24.68 16.18 12.71
N ALA A 9 24.33 16.43 11.45
CA ALA A 9 23.03 16.08 10.90
C ALA A 9 22.79 14.56 10.97
N ARG A 10 23.78 13.75 10.60
CA ARG A 10 23.69 12.29 10.68
C ARG A 10 23.45 11.81 12.11
N ARG A 11 24.13 12.36 13.12
CA ARG A 11 23.87 12.04 14.54
C ARG A 11 22.47 12.46 14.99
N LEU A 12 22.00 13.61 14.54
CA LEU A 12 20.65 14.11 14.86
C LEU A 12 19.53 13.21 14.32
N PHE A 13 19.70 12.66 13.11
CA PHE A 13 18.68 11.81 12.46
C PHE A 13 18.95 10.31 12.60
N HIS A 14 20.00 9.90 13.32
CA HIS A 14 20.33 8.48 13.48
C HIS A 14 19.38 7.82 14.49
N ILE A 15 18.57 6.88 14.01
CA ILE A 15 17.72 6.06 14.86
C ILE A 15 18.47 4.77 15.19
N GLU A 16 18.81 4.57 16.46
CA GLU A 16 19.55 3.40 16.92
C GLU A 16 18.66 2.14 17.01
N ASN A 17 17.37 2.32 17.33
CA ASN A 17 16.44 1.21 17.51
C ASN A 17 16.05 0.60 16.15
N ARG A 18 16.54 -0.62 15.88
CA ARG A 18 16.27 -1.37 14.65
C ARG A 18 14.78 -1.65 14.44
N THR A 19 14.02 -1.96 15.48
CA THR A 19 12.58 -2.20 15.36
C THR A 19 11.85 -0.96 14.86
N VAL A 20 12.22 0.23 15.36
CA VAL A 20 11.65 1.51 14.89
C VAL A 20 12.01 1.76 13.43
N VAL A 21 13.28 1.57 13.05
CA VAL A 21 13.74 1.71 11.65
C VAL A 21 12.96 0.76 10.72
N ASN A 22 12.76 -0.48 11.15
CA ASN A 22 11.99 -1.47 10.37
C ASN A 22 10.52 -1.07 10.25
N CYS A 23 9.88 -0.59 11.32
CA CYS A 23 8.50 -0.12 11.26
C CYS A 23 8.36 1.10 10.34
N LEU A 24 9.31 2.04 10.36
CA LEU A 24 9.32 3.17 9.45
C LEU A 24 9.48 2.72 7.99
N SER A 25 10.32 1.71 7.75
CA SER A 25 10.47 1.11 6.42
C SER A 25 9.19 0.42 5.94
N GLU A 26 8.50 -0.33 6.80
CA GLU A 26 7.21 -0.95 6.48
C GLU A 26 6.13 0.09 6.22
N PHE A 27 6.04 1.13 7.07
CA PHE A 27 5.13 2.26 6.86
C PHE A 27 5.37 2.94 5.50
N TYR A 28 6.62 3.32 5.22
CA TYR A 28 6.98 4.03 3.99
C TYR A 28 6.78 3.16 2.75
N GLY A 29 7.20 1.90 2.80
CA GLY A 29 7.03 0.96 1.70
C GLY A 29 5.57 0.69 1.39
N THR A 30 4.72 0.48 2.40
CA THR A 30 3.28 0.29 2.20
C THR A 30 2.61 1.58 1.74
N MET A 31 3.03 2.75 2.25
CA MET A 31 2.57 4.05 1.75
C MET A 31 2.85 4.23 0.26
N LEU A 32 4.07 3.94 -0.19
CA LEU A 32 4.41 4.01 -1.61
C LEU A 32 3.62 2.98 -2.43
N LEU A 33 3.50 1.76 -1.94
CA LEU A 33 2.76 0.68 -2.59
C LEU A 33 1.31 1.10 -2.87
N LEU A 34 0.62 1.62 -1.85
CA LEU A 34 -0.78 2.04 -2.01
C LEU A 34 -0.89 3.35 -2.78
N PHE A 35 0.02 4.30 -2.60
CA PHE A 35 0.01 5.54 -3.39
C PHE A 35 0.07 5.25 -4.89
N LEU A 36 1.02 4.40 -5.31
CA LEU A 36 1.21 4.04 -6.72
C LEU A 36 0.11 3.10 -7.22
N GLY A 37 -0.21 2.04 -6.47
CA GLY A 37 -1.22 1.06 -6.86
C GLY A 37 -2.61 1.67 -7.02
N ILE A 38 -3.04 2.50 -6.06
CA ILE A 38 -4.33 3.19 -6.12
C ILE A 38 -4.35 4.23 -7.24
N SER A 39 -3.23 4.90 -7.52
CA SER A 39 -3.12 5.83 -8.65
C SER A 39 -3.31 5.13 -10.01
N ILE A 40 -2.87 3.88 -10.15
CA ILE A 40 -3.11 3.07 -11.37
C ILE A 40 -4.60 2.77 -11.52
N VAL A 41 -5.28 2.40 -10.43
CA VAL A 41 -6.73 2.14 -10.42
C VAL A 41 -7.52 3.41 -10.73
N HIS A 42 -7.16 4.54 -10.11
CA HIS A 42 -7.81 5.83 -10.36
C HIS A 42 -7.68 6.26 -11.83
N GLN A 43 -6.50 6.11 -12.44
CA GLN A 43 -6.33 6.39 -13.87
C GLN A 43 -7.21 5.51 -14.74
N PHE A 44 -7.37 4.23 -14.40
CA PHE A 44 -8.21 3.33 -15.17
C PHE A 44 -9.70 3.68 -15.05
N ASP A 45 -10.22 3.77 -13.82
CA ASP A 45 -11.65 3.95 -13.60
C ASP A 45 -12.11 5.37 -13.90
N LEU A 46 -11.38 6.40 -13.45
CA LEU A 46 -11.76 7.80 -13.64
C LEU A 46 -11.54 8.31 -15.07
N SER A 47 -10.81 7.57 -15.91
CA SER A 47 -10.73 7.85 -17.36
C SER A 47 -11.79 7.11 -18.17
N HIS A 48 -12.73 6.42 -17.53
CA HIS A 48 -13.66 5.51 -18.19
C HIS A 48 -12.95 4.45 -19.05
N LYS A 49 -11.81 3.93 -18.54
CA LYS A 49 -11.02 2.86 -19.16
C LYS A 49 -10.42 3.25 -20.52
N GLN A 50 -10.18 4.54 -20.74
CA GLN A 50 -9.61 5.07 -21.99
C GLN A 50 -8.09 5.19 -21.94
N LEU A 51 -7.52 5.50 -20.78
CA LEU A 51 -6.07 5.70 -20.64
C LEU A 51 -5.31 4.40 -20.43
N ASN A 52 -5.94 3.42 -19.77
CA ASN A 52 -5.31 2.15 -19.40
C ASN A 52 -6.18 0.96 -19.81
N THR A 53 -5.52 -0.16 -20.08
CA THR A 53 -6.12 -1.47 -20.31
C THR A 53 -5.87 -2.38 -19.11
N TRP A 54 -6.65 -3.47 -19.00
CA TRP A 54 -6.48 -4.44 -17.91
C TRP A 54 -5.05 -4.98 -17.77
N ILE A 55 -4.35 -5.22 -18.88
CA ILE A 55 -2.96 -5.71 -18.82
C ILE A 55 -2.01 -4.68 -18.21
N GLN A 56 -2.21 -3.39 -18.51
CA GLN A 56 -1.39 -2.31 -17.96
C GLN A 56 -1.61 -2.15 -16.45
N ILE A 57 -2.84 -2.37 -15.96
CA ILE A 57 -3.12 -2.38 -14.52
C ILE A 57 -2.32 -3.49 -13.84
N ASN A 58 -2.43 -4.73 -14.34
CA ASN A 58 -1.76 -5.89 -13.75
C ASN A 58 -0.22 -5.74 -13.75
N LEU A 59 0.35 -5.30 -14.88
CA LEU A 59 1.79 -5.03 -14.97
C LEU A 59 2.21 -3.87 -14.06
N GLY A 60 1.44 -2.79 -14.01
CA GLY A 60 1.71 -1.64 -13.16
C GLY A 60 1.73 -2.00 -11.67
N TRP A 61 0.79 -2.82 -11.20
CA TRP A 61 0.79 -3.36 -9.85
C TRP A 61 2.02 -4.26 -9.60
N GLY A 62 2.35 -5.15 -10.53
CA GLY A 62 3.52 -6.02 -10.43
C GLY A 62 4.83 -5.24 -10.28
N PHE A 63 5.04 -4.22 -11.13
CA PHE A 63 6.22 -3.36 -11.05
C PHE A 63 6.24 -2.51 -9.77
N THR A 64 5.09 -2.01 -9.33
CA THR A 64 4.97 -1.25 -8.08
C THR A 64 5.39 -2.11 -6.88
N ILE A 65 4.88 -3.34 -6.79
CA ILE A 65 5.24 -4.29 -5.73
C ILE A 65 6.74 -4.56 -5.76
N MET A 66 7.28 -4.89 -6.93
CA MET A 66 8.72 -5.16 -7.10
C MET A 66 9.57 -3.98 -6.62
N PHE A 67 9.22 -2.76 -7.04
CA PHE A 67 9.95 -1.55 -6.66
C PHE A 67 9.90 -1.29 -5.14
N CYS A 68 8.72 -1.41 -4.53
CA CYS A 68 8.56 -1.14 -3.10
C CYS A 68 9.28 -2.19 -2.24
N VAL A 69 9.17 -3.47 -2.61
CA VAL A 69 9.90 -4.56 -1.92
C VAL A 69 11.39 -4.37 -2.07
N TYR A 70 11.90 -4.08 -3.28
CA TYR A 70 13.32 -3.85 -3.49
C TYR A 70 13.85 -2.72 -2.60
N THR A 71 13.11 -1.62 -2.52
CA THR A 71 13.45 -0.44 -1.70
C THR A 71 13.52 -0.77 -0.20
N CYS A 72 12.62 -1.60 0.31
CA CYS A 72 12.52 -1.89 1.74
C CYS A 72 13.26 -3.18 2.17
N SER A 73 13.68 -4.01 1.21
CA SER A 73 14.23 -5.36 1.43
C SER A 73 15.39 -5.41 2.43
N LYS A 74 16.34 -4.47 2.32
CA LYS A 74 17.53 -4.42 3.19
C LYS A 74 17.26 -3.93 4.60
N THR A 75 16.13 -3.27 4.82
CA THR A 75 15.80 -2.63 6.10
C THR A 75 14.88 -3.53 6.91
N SER A 76 13.61 -3.67 6.50
CA SER A 76 12.60 -4.45 7.24
C SER A 76 12.41 -5.88 6.73
N GLY A 77 12.99 -6.22 5.56
CA GLY A 77 12.64 -7.40 4.79
C GLY A 77 11.61 -7.12 3.68
N GLY A 78 11.00 -5.93 3.67
CA GLY A 78 10.05 -5.51 2.64
C GLY A 78 8.77 -6.35 2.63
N HIS A 79 8.17 -6.59 3.80
CA HIS A 79 6.95 -7.40 3.89
C HIS A 79 5.78 -6.67 3.26
N LEU A 80 5.58 -5.40 3.67
CA LEU A 80 4.58 -4.45 3.17
C LEU A 80 3.13 -4.96 3.20
N ASN A 81 2.90 -6.08 3.87
CA ASN A 81 1.67 -6.85 3.87
C ASN A 81 1.54 -7.64 5.19
N PRO A 82 0.41 -7.50 5.90
CA PRO A 82 0.11 -8.25 7.11
C PRO A 82 0.21 -9.77 6.94
N ALA A 83 -0.29 -10.31 5.83
CA ALA A 83 -0.27 -11.76 5.56
C ALA A 83 1.15 -12.29 5.37
N ILE A 84 2.02 -11.52 4.71
CA ILE A 84 3.45 -11.87 4.57
C ILE A 84 4.15 -11.82 5.93
N SER A 85 3.85 -10.82 6.75
CA SER A 85 4.41 -10.71 8.10
C SER A 85 3.98 -11.88 8.99
N LEU A 86 2.72 -12.29 8.89
CA LEU A 86 2.21 -13.46 9.59
C LEU A 86 2.85 -14.76 9.07
N MET A 87 3.03 -14.91 7.76
CA MET A 87 3.76 -16.04 7.17
C MET A 87 5.19 -16.12 7.71
N PHE A 88 5.91 -15.00 7.81
CA PHE A 88 7.26 -14.99 8.37
C PHE A 88 7.28 -15.41 9.86
N TYR A 89 6.22 -15.15 10.60
CA TYR A 89 6.06 -15.69 11.95
C TYR A 89 5.85 -17.21 11.96
N THR A 90 4.99 -17.76 11.09
CA THR A 90 4.72 -19.21 11.07
C THR A 90 5.95 -20.04 10.70
N ILE A 91 6.87 -19.50 9.89
CA ILE A 91 8.14 -20.14 9.55
C ILE A 91 9.30 -19.78 10.50
N GLY A 92 9.03 -19.09 11.61
CA GLY A 92 10.02 -18.77 12.64
C GLY A 92 11.05 -17.70 12.25
N LYS A 93 10.74 -16.86 11.25
CA LYS A 93 11.62 -15.79 10.74
C LYS A 93 11.33 -14.41 11.35
N LEU A 94 10.18 -14.23 12.01
CA LEU A 94 9.80 -12.99 12.67
C LEU A 94 9.10 -13.28 14.01
N PRO A 95 9.50 -12.65 15.12
CA PRO A 95 8.81 -12.83 16.41
C PRO A 95 7.42 -12.17 16.39
N LEU A 96 6.45 -12.77 17.10
CA LEU A 96 5.05 -12.34 17.10
C LEU A 96 4.85 -10.85 17.42
N ALA A 97 5.59 -10.30 18.39
CA ALA A 97 5.50 -8.89 18.74
C ALA A 97 5.85 -7.97 17.55
N HIS A 98 6.83 -8.36 16.73
CA HIS A 98 7.20 -7.59 15.55
C HIS A 98 6.16 -7.68 14.44
N VAL A 99 5.44 -8.81 14.32
CA VAL A 99 4.29 -8.93 13.42
C VAL A 99 3.26 -7.84 13.73
N LEU A 100 2.90 -7.66 15.01
CA LEU A 100 1.93 -6.65 15.41
C LEU A 100 2.42 -5.23 15.09
N TYR A 101 3.68 -4.92 15.36
CA TYR A 101 4.25 -3.61 15.02
C TYR A 101 4.26 -3.36 13.51
N TYR A 102 4.60 -4.38 12.72
CA TYR A 102 4.58 -4.31 11.26
C TYR A 102 3.17 -4.07 10.73
N ILE A 103 2.17 -4.80 11.25
CA ILE A 103 0.76 -4.63 10.83
C ILE A 103 0.29 -3.20 11.10
N ILE A 104 0.59 -2.63 12.28
CA ILE A 104 0.21 -1.26 12.60
C ILE A 104 0.89 -0.28 11.62
N ALA A 105 2.20 -0.44 11.39
CA ALA A 105 2.95 0.39 10.45
C ALA A 105 2.40 0.29 9.02
N GLN A 106 2.10 -0.92 8.55
CA GLN A 106 1.54 -1.19 7.22
C GLN A 106 0.15 -0.57 7.06
N VAL A 107 -0.74 -0.73 8.05
CA VAL A 107 -2.10 -0.15 7.99
C VAL A 107 -2.05 1.37 7.95
N LEU A 108 -1.20 1.99 8.79
CA LEU A 108 -1.03 3.44 8.76
C LEU A 108 -0.40 3.91 7.44
N GLY A 109 0.59 3.18 6.93
CA GLY A 109 1.22 3.45 5.64
C GLY A 109 0.22 3.38 4.49
N ALA A 110 -0.58 2.31 4.45
CA ALA A 110 -1.64 2.12 3.46
C ALA A 110 -2.64 3.28 3.49
N PHE A 111 -3.12 3.66 4.68
CA PHE A 111 -4.04 4.78 4.85
C PHE A 111 -3.47 6.08 4.28
N VAL A 112 -2.22 6.43 4.65
CA VAL A 112 -1.57 7.66 4.16
C VAL A 112 -1.34 7.60 2.65
N GLY A 113 -0.87 6.46 2.13
CA GLY A 113 -0.62 6.29 0.70
C GLY A 113 -1.89 6.45 -0.14
N THR A 114 -2.98 5.83 0.30
CA THR A 114 -4.30 5.97 -0.34
C THR A 114 -4.84 7.40 -0.23
N ALA A 115 -4.67 8.08 0.92
CA ALA A 115 -5.09 9.47 1.08
C ALA A 115 -4.32 10.42 0.15
N LEU A 116 -3.02 10.19 -0.03
CA LEU A 116 -2.20 10.94 -1.00
C LEU A 116 -2.67 10.70 -2.43
N ALA A 117 -2.95 9.44 -2.80
CA ALA A 117 -3.47 9.12 -4.13
C ALA A 117 -4.81 9.83 -4.35
N TYR A 118 -5.74 9.74 -3.40
CA TYR A 118 -7.02 10.44 -3.48
C TYR A 118 -6.85 11.95 -3.66
N SER A 119 -5.91 12.56 -2.94
CA SER A 119 -5.63 14.00 -3.02
C SER A 119 -5.15 14.41 -4.42
N VAL A 120 -4.32 13.58 -5.08
CA VAL A 120 -3.86 13.83 -6.44
C VAL A 120 -5.01 13.76 -7.47
N TYR A 121 -5.97 12.86 -7.26
CA TYR A 121 -7.11 12.67 -8.16
C TYR A 121 -8.37 13.40 -7.70
N LEU A 122 -8.28 14.33 -6.76
CA LEU A 122 -9.44 14.95 -6.12
C LEU A 122 -10.36 15.64 -7.16
N ASP A 123 -9.78 16.49 -8.01
CA ASP A 123 -10.52 17.22 -9.03
C ASP A 123 -11.17 16.29 -10.07
N GLN A 124 -10.42 15.29 -10.54
CA GLN A 124 -10.93 14.30 -11.48
C GLN A 124 -12.06 13.47 -10.86
N THR A 125 -11.91 13.11 -9.58
CA THR A 125 -12.94 12.38 -8.84
C THR A 125 -14.21 13.21 -8.72
N TYR A 126 -14.10 14.50 -8.39
CA TYR A 126 -15.26 15.40 -8.38
C TYR A 126 -15.87 15.61 -9.77
N HIS A 127 -15.07 15.69 -10.82
CA HIS A 127 -15.57 15.83 -12.19
C HIS A 127 -16.39 14.61 -12.64
N VAL A 128 -15.94 13.39 -12.31
CA VAL A 128 -16.61 12.15 -12.74
C VAL A 128 -17.77 11.76 -11.80
N LEU A 129 -17.60 11.91 -10.49
CA LEU A 129 -18.52 11.36 -9.48
C LEU A 129 -19.27 12.43 -8.70
N GLY A 130 -18.92 13.71 -8.86
CA GLY A 130 -19.46 14.79 -8.04
C GLY A 130 -19.26 14.54 -6.54
N ASN A 131 -20.30 14.84 -5.77
CA ASN A 131 -20.33 14.61 -4.32
C ASN A 131 -20.81 13.21 -3.93
N ALA A 132 -21.08 12.30 -4.90
CA ALA A 132 -21.54 10.96 -4.58
C ALA A 132 -20.43 10.16 -3.88
N ARG A 133 -20.76 9.54 -2.75
CA ARG A 133 -19.89 8.61 -2.01
C ARG A 133 -20.69 7.35 -1.74
N ILE A 134 -20.64 6.42 -2.70
CA ILE A 134 -21.49 5.22 -2.74
C ILE A 134 -20.58 4.00 -2.53
N VAL A 135 -20.97 3.09 -1.64
CA VAL A 135 -20.15 1.94 -1.31
C VAL A 135 -20.13 0.89 -2.44
N ALA A 136 -21.29 0.56 -3.02
CA ALA A 136 -21.39 -0.48 -4.04
C ALA A 136 -22.43 -0.12 -5.11
N GLY A 137 -22.31 -0.76 -6.28
CA GLY A 137 -23.20 -0.57 -7.43
C GLY A 137 -22.47 0.03 -8.65
N PRO A 138 -23.20 0.35 -9.74
CA PRO A 138 -22.60 0.84 -10.98
C PRO A 138 -21.78 2.12 -10.83
N ASN A 139 -22.11 2.95 -9.83
CA ASN A 139 -21.41 4.18 -9.48
C ASN A 139 -20.73 4.08 -8.11
N GLY A 140 -20.39 2.86 -7.66
CA GLY A 140 -19.70 2.63 -6.40
C GLY A 140 -18.31 3.25 -6.42
N THR A 141 -18.03 4.13 -5.47
CA THR A 141 -16.74 4.83 -5.35
C THR A 141 -15.75 4.07 -4.48
N ALA A 142 -16.20 3.09 -3.69
CA ALA A 142 -15.31 2.32 -2.82
C ALA A 142 -14.37 1.38 -3.60
N SER A 143 -14.77 0.94 -4.81
CA SER A 143 -13.92 0.11 -5.68
C SER A 143 -12.65 0.82 -6.15
N LEU A 144 -12.63 2.16 -6.10
CA LEU A 144 -11.42 2.96 -6.39
C LEU A 144 -10.31 2.75 -5.35
N PHE A 145 -10.67 2.32 -4.14
CA PHE A 145 -9.76 2.21 -3.01
C PHE A 145 -9.57 0.77 -2.53
N THR A 146 -10.61 -0.04 -2.60
CA THR A 146 -10.64 -1.41 -2.06
C THR A 146 -11.23 -2.37 -3.07
N SER A 147 -10.71 -3.59 -3.12
CA SER A 147 -11.30 -4.65 -3.92
C SER A 147 -12.72 -4.97 -3.43
N MET A 148 -13.63 -5.11 -4.38
CA MET A 148 -15.03 -5.49 -4.13
C MET A 148 -15.34 -6.76 -4.91
N PRO A 149 -15.97 -7.77 -4.29
CA PRO A 149 -16.38 -8.96 -5.02
C PRO A 149 -17.46 -8.61 -6.04
N ALA A 150 -17.54 -9.39 -7.11
CA ALA A 150 -18.61 -9.22 -8.09
C ALA A 150 -19.99 -9.51 -7.45
N PRO A 151 -21.07 -8.82 -7.85
CA PRO A 151 -22.38 -8.93 -7.18
C PRO A 151 -22.99 -10.33 -7.13
N HIS A 152 -22.58 -11.22 -8.04
CA HIS A 152 -23.06 -12.59 -8.13
C HIS A 152 -22.26 -13.59 -7.29
N LEU A 153 -21.14 -13.16 -6.69
CA LEU A 153 -20.23 -14.03 -5.96
C LEU A 153 -20.65 -14.17 -4.49
N SER A 154 -20.69 -15.39 -3.97
CA SER A 154 -20.93 -15.60 -2.53
C SER A 154 -19.68 -15.34 -1.71
N ASN A 155 -19.86 -14.95 -0.44
CA ASN A 155 -18.74 -14.72 0.47
C ASN A 155 -17.86 -15.97 0.65
N THR A 156 -18.44 -17.17 0.58
CA THR A 156 -17.69 -18.43 0.65
C THR A 156 -16.76 -18.61 -0.55
N ILE A 157 -17.25 -18.33 -1.77
CA ILE A 157 -16.41 -18.43 -2.97
C ILE A 157 -15.34 -17.34 -2.97
N ALA A 158 -15.70 -16.12 -2.58
CA ALA A 158 -14.74 -15.02 -2.43
C ALA A 158 -13.63 -15.37 -1.42
N PHE A 159 -13.96 -16.02 -0.30
CA PHE A 159 -12.98 -16.46 0.68
C PHE A 159 -11.98 -17.47 0.09
N TRP A 160 -12.47 -18.48 -0.64
CA TRP A 160 -11.60 -19.48 -1.26
C TRP A 160 -10.75 -18.93 -2.40
N ASP A 161 -11.26 -17.94 -3.13
CA ASP A 161 -10.52 -17.22 -4.17
C ASP A 161 -9.28 -16.52 -3.60
N GLN A 162 -9.40 -15.87 -2.44
CA GLN A 162 -8.29 -15.14 -1.80
C GLN A 162 -7.20 -16.05 -1.18
N GLN A 163 -7.37 -17.38 -1.19
CA GLN A 163 -6.41 -18.34 -0.63
C GLN A 163 -5.51 -19.03 -1.67
N ARG A 164 -5.72 -18.78 -2.96
CA ARG A 164 -4.90 -19.32 -4.05
C ARG A 164 -3.78 -18.37 -4.44
#